data_AF-A0A813GAN0-F1
#
_entry.id   AF-A0A813GAN0-F1
#
_cell.length_a   1.000
_cell.length_b   1.000
_cell.length_c   1.000
_cell.angle_alpha   90.00
_cell.angle_beta   90.00
_cell.angle_gamma   90.00
#
_symmetry.space_group_name_H-M   'P 1'
#
loop_
_entity.id
_entity.type
_entity.pdbx_description
1 polymer ?
#
loop_
_entity_poly.entity_id
_entity_poly.type
_entity_poly.pdbx_seq_one_letter_code
_entity_poly.pdbx_strand_id
1 'polypeptide(L)'
;MDPMRSPLLKDALRKKGTIFSPGHRIRMNIVPIVLNIFIPWVVFIYCFGLTSFQLMYTSPMMAWLGVSLVFFLWLAIVLAAYCSRRFDPDPSWFTVTSLMVLACAIIGIVAGLDNFWTFEFGYYTIKDMKVAKKLDPSVSAGEDVMDAGIFEFTAGTQLDAEKTWHFKKGSIYCVAPIISNTSRIPLRQTYDFWAVGKDCCSQGASDFRCGSWGSASAHKGIRSLDTKDLKYYHLAVQQAASLYDIMAPHPLFLDWSMDPDLEIASWAQQSFKNYAVTASTVFVLCTFVVATASARFSFLGRARSAYDTEIMNDPSWKEGQFYSEGARSPAGMYTA
;
A
#
# COMPACT_ATOMS: atom_id res chain seq x y z
N MET A 1 -10.51 -62.02 36.72
CA MET A 1 -9.53 -60.92 36.65
C MET A 1 -9.68 -60.32 35.28
N ASP A 2 -10.52 -59.29 35.16
CA ASP A 2 -10.72 -58.56 33.91
C ASP A 2 -9.43 -57.80 33.59
N PRO A 3 -8.73 -58.10 32.49
CA PRO A 3 -7.66 -57.23 32.04
C PRO A 3 -8.32 -55.91 31.63
N MET A 4 -7.88 -54.84 32.27
CA MET A 4 -8.27 -53.44 32.01
C MET A 4 -8.75 -53.22 30.57
N ARG A 5 -10.07 -53.09 30.39
CA ARG A 5 -10.67 -52.30 29.30
C ARG A 5 -10.08 -50.90 29.43
N SER A 6 -8.98 -50.62 28.76
CA SER A 6 -8.32 -49.32 28.84
C SER A 6 -9.35 -48.26 28.39
N PRO A 7 -9.78 -47.34 29.27
CA PRO A 7 -10.79 -46.34 28.92
C PRO A 7 -10.33 -45.49 27.72
N LEU A 8 -9.01 -45.35 27.58
CA LEU A 8 -8.34 -44.70 26.45
C LEU A 8 -8.67 -45.33 25.08
N LEU A 9 -8.75 -46.66 24.98
CA LEU A 9 -9.06 -47.34 23.72
C LEU A 9 -10.53 -47.21 23.34
N LYS A 10 -11.42 -47.22 24.33
CA LYS A 10 -12.87 -47.04 24.13
C LYS A 10 -13.19 -45.61 23.68
N ASP A 11 -12.47 -44.62 24.21
CA ASP A 11 -12.56 -43.22 23.77
C ASP A 11 -11.96 -43.02 22.38
N ALA A 12 -10.88 -43.73 22.04
CA ALA A 12 -10.30 -43.72 20.69
C ALA A 12 -11.25 -44.32 19.63
N LEU A 13 -11.90 -45.46 19.93
CA LEU A 13 -12.89 -46.10 19.04
C LEU A 13 -14.20 -45.31 18.90
N ARG A 14 -14.56 -44.52 19.92
CA ARG A 14 -15.74 -43.62 19.88
C ARG A 14 -15.48 -42.29 19.21
N LYS A 15 -14.22 -41.91 18.99
CA LYS A 15 -13.88 -40.66 18.32
C LYS A 15 -14.32 -40.77 16.86
N LYS A 16 -15.35 -40.01 16.47
CA LYS A 16 -15.81 -39.92 15.08
C LYS A 16 -14.58 -39.64 14.20
N GLY A 17 -14.34 -40.51 13.21
CA GLY A 17 -13.26 -40.33 12.26
C GLY A 17 -13.32 -38.93 11.66
N THR A 18 -12.17 -38.27 11.60
CA THR A 18 -12.04 -36.97 10.95
C THR A 18 -12.30 -37.12 9.45
N ILE A 19 -12.64 -36.02 8.77
CA ILE A 19 -12.82 -36.02 7.30
C ILE A 19 -11.51 -36.45 6.58
N PHE A 20 -10.38 -36.41 7.29
CA PHE A 20 -9.06 -36.82 6.85
C PHE A 20 -8.68 -38.27 7.23
N SER A 21 -9.61 -39.06 7.77
CA SER A 21 -9.36 -40.48 8.07
C SER A 21 -9.21 -41.31 6.79
N PRO A 22 -8.20 -42.19 6.68
CA PRO A 22 -8.00 -43.03 5.50
C PRO A 22 -9.24 -43.90 5.21
N GLY A 23 -9.80 -43.80 4.00
CA GLY A 23 -10.97 -44.57 3.57
C GLY A 23 -12.28 -43.78 3.45
N HIS A 24 -12.35 -42.55 3.95
CA HIS A 24 -13.46 -41.63 3.66
C HIS A 24 -13.20 -40.84 2.36
N ARG A 25 -14.20 -40.71 1.48
CA ARG A 25 -14.06 -39.91 0.25
C ARG A 25 -13.96 -38.44 0.64
N ILE A 26 -12.78 -37.84 0.47
CA ILE A 26 -12.53 -36.42 0.72
C ILE A 26 -13.49 -35.60 -0.16
N ARG A 27 -14.47 -34.93 0.47
CA ARG A 27 -15.31 -33.92 -0.18
C ARG A 27 -14.75 -32.55 0.19
N MET A 28 -13.75 -32.06 -0.55
CA MET A 28 -13.34 -30.67 -0.42
C MET A 28 -14.47 -29.79 -0.96
N ASN A 29 -15.08 -29.00 -0.07
CA ASN A 29 -16.07 -28.03 -0.48
C ASN A 29 -15.36 -26.92 -1.28
N ILE A 30 -15.80 -26.68 -2.51
CA ILE A 30 -15.25 -25.63 -3.38
C ILE A 30 -15.52 -24.23 -2.83
N VAL A 31 -16.60 -24.06 -2.06
CA VAL A 31 -17.04 -22.76 -1.54
C VAL A 31 -15.98 -22.11 -0.62
N PRO A 32 -15.47 -22.78 0.44
CA PRO A 32 -14.38 -22.24 1.26
C PRO A 32 -13.11 -21.88 0.48
N ILE A 33 -12.77 -22.64 -0.56
CA ILE A 33 -11.57 -22.38 -1.39
C ILE A 33 -11.73 -21.04 -2.11
N VAL A 34 -12.88 -20.84 -2.76
CA VAL A 34 -13.20 -19.59 -3.46
C VAL A 34 -13.24 -18.41 -2.48
N LEU A 35 -13.89 -18.57 -1.32
CA LEU A 35 -13.96 -17.52 -0.30
C LEU A 35 -12.57 -17.13 0.25
N ASN A 36 -11.65 -18.09 0.40
CA ASN A 36 -10.27 -17.80 0.85
C ASN A 36 -9.43 -17.05 -0.19
N ILE A 37 -9.84 -17.01 -1.46
CA ILE A 37 -9.18 -16.20 -2.49
C ILE A 37 -9.76 -14.79 -2.48
N PHE A 38 -11.09 -14.66 -2.55
CA PHE A 38 -11.73 -13.37 -2.74
C PHE A 38 -11.82 -12.52 -1.46
N ILE A 39 -12.04 -13.12 -0.28
CA ILE A 39 -12.18 -12.34 0.96
C ILE A 39 -10.90 -11.57 1.28
N PRO A 40 -9.69 -12.19 1.34
CA PRO A 40 -8.47 -11.46 1.64
C PRO A 40 -8.14 -10.40 0.58
N TRP A 41 -8.40 -10.71 -0.69
CA TRP A 41 -8.19 -9.78 -1.80
C TRP A 41 -9.11 -8.55 -1.74
N VAL A 42 -10.40 -8.73 -1.44
CA VAL A 42 -11.34 -7.62 -1.27
C VAL A 42 -10.96 -6.78 -0.05
N VAL A 43 -10.53 -7.40 1.05
CA VAL A 43 -10.03 -6.68 2.23
C VAL A 43 -8.79 -5.85 1.88
N PHE A 44 -7.86 -6.41 1.11
CA PHE A 44 -6.69 -5.68 0.61
C PHE A 44 -7.10 -4.46 -0.22
N ILE A 45 -7.97 -4.64 -1.23
CA ILE A 45 -8.47 -3.57 -2.10
C ILE A 45 -9.13 -2.46 -1.29
N TYR A 46 -9.92 -2.84 -0.28
CA TYR A 46 -10.63 -1.91 0.57
C TYR A 46 -9.67 -1.12 1.47
N CYS A 47 -8.75 -1.79 2.18
CA CYS A 47 -7.76 -1.12 3.03
C CYS A 47 -6.85 -0.19 2.22
N PHE A 48 -6.36 -0.65 1.06
CA PHE A 48 -5.55 0.16 0.16
C PHE A 48 -6.36 1.37 -0.35
N GLY A 49 -7.59 1.15 -0.83
CA GLY A 49 -8.42 2.25 -1.32
C GLY A 49 -8.70 3.32 -0.27
N LEU A 50 -8.99 2.91 0.97
CA LEU A 50 -9.25 3.83 2.09
C LEU A 50 -8.03 4.69 2.44
N THR A 51 -6.83 4.10 2.46
CA THR A 51 -5.60 4.80 2.88
C THR A 51 -4.88 5.52 1.74
N SER A 52 -5.22 5.23 0.48
CA SER A 52 -4.53 5.77 -0.68
C SER A 52 -5.16 7.02 -1.29
N PHE A 53 -6.49 7.16 -1.28
CA PHE A 53 -7.17 8.18 -2.08
C PHE A 53 -7.73 9.34 -1.24
N GLN A 54 -8.59 10.14 -1.85
CA GLN A 54 -9.17 11.37 -1.30
C GLN A 54 -9.68 11.26 0.14
N LEU A 55 -10.24 10.12 0.56
CA LEU A 55 -10.75 9.96 1.93
C LEU A 55 -9.68 10.19 3.00
N MET A 56 -8.45 9.71 2.76
CA MET A 56 -7.32 9.90 3.66
C MET A 56 -6.88 11.37 3.72
N TYR A 57 -7.04 12.10 2.61
CA TYR A 57 -6.73 13.53 2.52
C TYR A 57 -7.78 14.41 3.21
N THR A 58 -9.07 14.22 2.89
CA THR A 58 -10.15 15.09 3.40
C THR A 58 -10.49 14.80 4.86
N SER A 59 -10.45 13.53 5.25
CA SER A 59 -10.96 13.08 6.54
C SER A 59 -10.23 11.80 6.99
N PRO A 60 -8.97 11.90 7.44
CA PRO A 60 -8.19 10.73 7.85
C PRO A 60 -8.88 9.92 8.95
N MET A 61 -9.66 10.57 9.82
CA MET A 61 -10.46 9.89 10.84
C MET A 61 -11.45 8.88 10.24
N MET A 62 -12.13 9.20 9.14
CA MET A 62 -13.07 8.28 8.50
C MET A 62 -12.35 7.09 7.86
N ALA A 63 -11.17 7.31 7.25
CA ALA A 63 -10.33 6.24 6.73
C ALA A 63 -9.89 5.27 7.85
N TRP A 64 -9.41 5.80 8.98
CA TRP A 64 -9.00 4.99 10.13
C TRP A 64 -10.18 4.28 10.82
N LEU A 65 -11.37 4.87 10.85
CA LEU A 65 -12.58 4.19 11.30
C LEU A 65 -12.93 3.01 10.38
N GLY A 66 -12.80 3.19 9.06
CA GLY A 66 -12.97 2.13 8.08
C GLY A 66 -11.98 0.97 8.25
N VAL A 67 -10.71 1.29 8.51
CA VAL A 67 -9.67 0.28 8.82
C VAL A 67 -9.96 -0.43 10.15
N SER A 68 -10.43 0.31 11.15
CA SER A 68 -10.79 -0.24 12.46
C SER A 68 -11.95 -1.23 12.34
N LEU A 69 -12.94 -0.96 11.49
CA LEU A 69 -14.02 -1.90 11.19
C LEU A 69 -13.51 -3.22 10.61
N VAL A 70 -12.55 -3.17 9.69
CA VAL A 70 -11.90 -4.38 9.13
C VAL A 70 -11.20 -5.18 10.23
N PHE A 71 -10.55 -4.52 11.19
CA PHE A 71 -9.92 -5.19 12.33
C PHE A 71 -10.94 -5.90 13.22
N PHE A 72 -12.10 -5.30 13.50
CA PHE A 72 -13.18 -5.97 14.24
C PHE A 72 -13.76 -7.17 13.49
N LEU A 73 -13.95 -7.07 12.17
CA LEU A 73 -14.38 -8.18 11.34
C LEU A 73 -13.34 -9.32 11.34
N TRP A 74 -12.05 -8.97 11.30
CA TRP A 74 -10.98 -9.94 11.44
C TRP A 74 -11.00 -10.65 12.79
N LEU A 75 -11.22 -9.93 13.90
CA LEU A 75 -11.39 -10.54 15.23
C LEU A 75 -12.55 -11.54 15.27
N ALA A 76 -13.67 -11.24 14.60
CA ALA A 76 -14.79 -12.18 14.50
C ALA A 76 -14.39 -13.47 13.75
N ILE A 77 -13.59 -13.37 12.68
CA ILE A 77 -13.05 -14.55 11.96
C ILE A 77 -12.10 -15.34 12.87
N VAL A 78 -11.26 -14.68 13.66
CA VAL A 78 -10.36 -15.34 14.63
C VAL A 78 -11.16 -16.07 15.71
N LEU A 79 -12.21 -15.46 16.26
CA LEU A 79 -13.09 -16.10 17.23
C LEU A 79 -13.82 -17.32 16.62
N ALA A 80 -14.32 -17.19 15.40
CA ALA A 80 -14.92 -18.32 14.67
C ALA A 80 -13.90 -19.46 14.45
N ALA A 81 -12.66 -19.13 14.08
CA ALA A 81 -11.57 -20.10 13.93
C ALA A 81 -11.22 -20.78 15.26
N TYR A 82 -11.19 -20.03 16.37
CA TYR A 82 -10.93 -20.55 17.72
C TYR A 82 -12.06 -21.49 18.19
N CYS A 83 -13.32 -21.06 18.04
CA CYS A 83 -14.49 -21.89 18.36
C CYS A 83 -14.49 -23.17 17.52
N SER A 84 -14.25 -23.07 16.21
CA SER A 84 -14.15 -24.23 15.32
C SER A 84 -13.08 -25.22 15.79
N ARG A 85 -11.89 -24.74 16.18
CA ARG A 85 -10.80 -25.60 16.70
C ARG A 85 -11.11 -26.26 18.03
N ARG A 86 -11.99 -25.67 18.84
CA ARG A 86 -12.39 -26.24 20.13
C ARG A 86 -13.30 -27.46 19.97
N PHE A 87 -14.12 -27.48 18.92
CA PHE A 87 -15.02 -28.60 18.62
C PHE A 87 -14.36 -29.66 17.72
N ASP A 88 -13.57 -29.24 16.73
CA ASP A 88 -12.84 -30.12 15.81
C ASP A 88 -11.36 -29.71 15.73
N PRO A 89 -10.40 -30.54 16.19
CA PRO A 89 -8.97 -30.20 16.23
C PRO A 89 -8.29 -30.21 14.85
N ASP A 90 -9.01 -30.55 13.78
CA ASP A 90 -8.46 -30.60 12.43
C ASP A 90 -8.15 -29.21 11.87
N PRO A 91 -7.14 -29.09 10.99
CA PRO A 91 -6.83 -27.81 10.35
C PRO A 91 -8.02 -27.33 9.49
N SER A 92 -8.66 -26.24 9.92
CA SER A 92 -9.83 -25.66 9.27
C SER A 92 -9.46 -24.50 8.34
N TRP A 93 -10.25 -24.35 7.26
CA TRP A 93 -10.14 -23.24 6.31
C TRP A 93 -10.16 -21.87 6.99
N PHE A 94 -10.90 -21.72 8.09
CA PHE A 94 -10.98 -20.47 8.86
C PHE A 94 -9.63 -19.98 9.38
N THR A 95 -8.69 -20.88 9.64
CA THR A 95 -7.36 -20.53 10.17
C THR A 95 -6.44 -19.98 9.07
N VAL A 96 -6.60 -20.48 7.84
CA VAL A 96 -5.94 -19.91 6.66
C VAL A 96 -6.57 -18.56 6.35
N THR A 97 -7.91 -18.46 6.42
CA THR A 97 -8.63 -17.20 6.18
C THR A 97 -8.18 -16.09 7.14
N SER A 98 -8.12 -16.38 8.45
CA SER A 98 -7.77 -15.35 9.44
C SER A 98 -6.35 -14.83 9.26
N LEU A 99 -5.39 -15.69 8.93
CA LEU A 99 -4.01 -15.29 8.66
C LEU A 99 -3.88 -14.50 7.36
N MET A 100 -4.54 -14.95 6.29
CA MET A 100 -4.51 -14.26 4.99
C MET A 100 -5.17 -12.88 5.07
N VAL A 101 -6.32 -12.75 5.74
CA VAL A 101 -7.01 -11.47 5.92
C VAL A 101 -6.15 -10.48 6.69
N LEU A 102 -5.48 -10.91 7.77
CA LEU A 102 -4.57 -10.04 8.51
C LEU A 102 -3.40 -9.56 7.65
N ALA A 103 -2.74 -10.48 6.95
CA ALA A 103 -1.61 -10.15 6.09
C ALA A 103 -2.03 -9.18 4.98
N CYS A 104 -3.16 -9.45 4.31
CA CYS A 104 -3.71 -8.59 3.27
C CYS A 104 -4.12 -7.21 3.80
N ALA A 105 -4.70 -7.12 4.99
CA ALA A 105 -5.04 -5.84 5.61
C ALA A 105 -3.79 -5.00 5.90
N ILE A 106 -2.75 -5.59 6.51
CA ILE A 106 -1.49 -4.90 6.81
C ILE A 106 -0.80 -4.42 5.52
N ILE A 107 -0.66 -5.32 4.54
CA ILE A 107 -0.02 -4.98 3.26
C ILE A 107 -0.83 -3.88 2.55
N GLY A 108 -2.17 -3.95 2.56
CA GLY A 108 -3.03 -2.92 1.98
C GLY A 108 -2.86 -1.55 2.65
N ILE A 109 -2.78 -1.50 3.98
CA ILE A 109 -2.56 -0.25 4.72
C ILE A 109 -1.20 0.35 4.37
N VAL A 110 -0.13 -0.45 4.43
CA VAL A 110 1.25 0.02 4.16
C VAL A 110 1.38 0.49 2.72
N ALA A 111 0.93 -0.31 1.74
CA ALA A 111 0.97 0.05 0.33
C ALA A 111 0.12 1.30 0.03
N GLY A 112 -1.03 1.45 0.68
CA GLY A 112 -1.87 2.62 0.50
C GLY A 112 -1.29 3.89 1.10
N LEU A 113 -0.68 3.82 2.29
CA LEU A 113 0.02 4.97 2.86
C LEU A 113 1.23 5.38 2.02
N ASP A 114 2.00 4.41 1.52
CA ASP A 114 3.13 4.68 0.63
C ASP A 114 2.67 5.36 -0.66
N ASN A 115 1.61 4.85 -1.30
CA ASN A 115 1.04 5.44 -2.49
C ASN A 115 0.47 6.85 -2.23
N PHE A 116 -0.15 7.05 -1.06
CA PHE A 116 -0.69 8.34 -0.65
C PHE A 116 0.40 9.40 -0.52
N TRP A 117 1.43 9.13 0.27
CA TRP A 117 2.51 10.10 0.52
C TRP A 117 3.38 10.35 -0.71
N THR A 118 3.53 9.36 -1.59
CA THR A 118 4.39 9.47 -2.77
C THR A 118 3.73 10.26 -3.90
N PHE A 119 2.43 10.06 -4.15
CA PHE A 119 1.77 10.61 -5.34
C PHE A 119 0.55 11.48 -5.01
N GLU A 120 -0.36 10.99 -4.17
CA GLU A 120 -1.68 11.60 -3.98
C GLU A 120 -1.65 12.84 -3.08
N PHE A 121 -0.79 12.87 -2.05
CA PHE A 121 -0.69 14.00 -1.13
C PHE A 121 -0.32 15.29 -1.88
N GLY A 122 0.70 15.24 -2.74
CA GLY A 122 1.10 16.36 -3.58
C GLY A 122 0.02 16.74 -4.59
N TYR A 123 -0.60 15.75 -5.23
CA TYR A 123 -1.69 15.95 -6.18
C TYR A 123 -2.87 16.73 -5.55
N TYR A 124 -3.41 16.27 -4.42
CA TYR A 124 -4.55 16.93 -3.76
C TYR A 124 -4.17 18.31 -3.21
N THR A 125 -2.98 18.44 -2.63
CA THR A 125 -2.51 19.70 -2.04
C THR A 125 -2.39 20.80 -3.10
N ILE A 126 -1.82 20.50 -4.28
CA ILE A 126 -1.75 21.48 -5.38
C ILE A 126 -3.14 21.75 -5.97
N LYS A 127 -3.99 20.73 -6.07
CA LYS A 127 -5.34 20.85 -6.62
C LYS A 127 -6.26 21.74 -5.78
N ASP A 128 -6.07 21.76 -4.46
CA ASP A 128 -6.82 22.62 -3.54
C ASP A 128 -6.32 24.06 -3.51
N MET A 129 -5.10 24.32 -3.98
CA MET A 129 -4.53 25.66 -4.07
C MET A 129 -5.03 26.41 -5.31
N LYS A 130 -4.89 27.74 -5.29
CA LYS A 130 -5.30 28.57 -6.43
C LYS A 130 -4.30 28.47 -7.58
N VAL A 131 -4.80 28.69 -8.80
CA VAL A 131 -3.97 28.87 -9.99
C VAL A 131 -3.78 30.37 -10.23
N ALA A 132 -2.56 30.86 -10.03
CA ALA A 132 -2.19 32.25 -10.32
C ALA A 132 -1.87 32.39 -11.81
N LYS A 133 -2.70 33.15 -12.55
CA LYS A 133 -2.57 33.31 -14.00
C LYS A 133 -2.03 34.68 -14.38
N LYS A 134 -1.28 34.73 -15.49
CA LYS A 134 -0.71 35.96 -16.08
C LYS A 134 0.11 36.75 -15.05
N LEU A 135 0.94 36.04 -14.29
CA LEU A 135 1.77 36.62 -13.25
C LEU A 135 3.03 37.25 -13.87
N ASP A 136 3.30 38.52 -13.53
CA ASP A 136 4.55 39.18 -13.90
C ASP A 136 5.46 39.27 -12.67
N PRO A 137 6.60 38.54 -12.64
CA PRO A 137 7.50 38.54 -11.48
C PRO A 137 8.18 39.89 -11.25
N SER A 138 8.13 40.83 -12.20
CA SER A 138 8.70 42.17 -12.03
C SER A 138 7.80 43.12 -11.23
N VAL A 139 6.48 42.88 -11.22
CA VAL A 139 5.47 43.76 -10.61
C VAL A 139 4.87 43.12 -9.35
N SER A 140 4.55 41.82 -9.41
CA SER A 140 3.91 41.09 -8.31
C SER A 140 4.94 40.70 -7.25
N ALA A 141 4.57 40.78 -5.97
CA ALA A 141 5.39 40.23 -4.89
C ALA A 141 4.96 38.81 -4.55
N GLY A 142 5.83 38.06 -3.89
CA GLY A 142 5.51 36.71 -3.43
C GLY A 142 4.36 36.68 -2.42
N GLU A 143 4.23 37.73 -1.61
CA GLU A 143 3.16 37.88 -0.61
C GLU A 143 1.75 37.89 -1.23
N ASP A 144 1.61 38.40 -2.46
CA ASP A 144 0.33 38.55 -3.16
C ASP A 144 -0.24 37.20 -3.62
N VAL A 145 0.59 36.16 -3.73
CA VAL A 145 0.27 34.86 -4.33
C VAL A 145 0.68 33.67 -3.45
N MET A 146 0.67 33.88 -2.12
CA MET A 146 1.03 32.86 -1.14
C MET A 146 0.11 31.64 -1.13
N ASP A 147 -1.14 31.78 -1.57
CA ASP A 147 -2.17 30.71 -1.63
C ASP A 147 -2.22 29.97 -2.98
N ALA A 148 -1.32 30.31 -3.91
CA ALA A 148 -1.23 29.68 -5.21
C ALA A 148 -0.33 28.43 -5.18
N GLY A 149 -0.79 27.39 -5.89
CA GLY A 149 -0.10 26.11 -6.08
C GLY A 149 0.43 25.94 -7.51
N ILE A 150 -0.22 26.57 -8.48
CA ILE A 150 0.22 26.61 -9.87
C ILE A 150 0.39 28.07 -10.27
N PHE A 151 1.51 28.36 -10.91
CA PHE A 151 1.90 29.70 -11.35
C PHE A 151 2.03 29.69 -12.87
N GLU A 152 1.21 30.49 -13.55
CA GLU A 152 1.33 30.73 -14.99
C GLU A 152 1.84 32.15 -15.19
N PHE A 153 3.09 32.28 -15.59
CA PHE A 153 3.74 33.56 -15.80
C PHE A 153 3.37 34.19 -17.15
N THR A 154 3.54 35.50 -17.29
CA THR A 154 3.35 36.19 -18.58
C THR A 154 4.42 35.77 -19.58
N ALA A 155 4.05 35.73 -20.88
CA ALA A 155 4.99 35.39 -21.95
C ALA A 155 6.27 36.27 -21.89
N GLY A 156 7.43 35.65 -22.12
CA GLY A 156 8.74 36.29 -21.97
C GLY A 156 9.32 36.23 -20.55
N THR A 157 8.69 35.51 -19.63
CA THR A 157 9.38 35.11 -18.38
C THR A 157 10.40 34.02 -18.65
N GLN A 158 11.52 34.11 -17.96
CA GLN A 158 12.64 33.18 -18.09
C GLN A 158 13.40 33.08 -16.76
N LEU A 159 14.23 32.05 -16.66
CA LEU A 159 15.16 31.89 -15.54
C LEU A 159 16.37 32.81 -15.74
N ASP A 160 16.78 33.51 -14.69
CA ASP A 160 18.00 34.33 -14.72
C ASP A 160 19.23 33.44 -14.49
N ALA A 161 19.86 33.03 -15.59
CA ALA A 161 21.05 32.19 -15.58
C ALA A 161 22.26 32.86 -14.89
N GLU A 162 22.29 34.19 -14.78
CA GLU A 162 23.42 34.92 -14.19
C GLU A 162 23.37 34.94 -12.66
N LYS A 163 22.19 34.73 -12.07
CA LYS A 163 21.95 34.80 -10.62
C LYS A 163 21.51 33.47 -10.02
N THR A 164 21.82 32.36 -10.69
CA THR A 164 21.60 31.02 -10.16
C THR A 164 22.59 30.71 -9.05
N TRP A 165 22.15 30.01 -8.01
CA TRP A 165 23.03 29.57 -6.93
C TRP A 165 22.65 28.18 -6.43
N HIS A 166 23.46 27.65 -5.51
CA HIS A 166 23.19 26.38 -4.90
C HIS A 166 23.65 26.31 -3.44
N PHE A 167 23.00 25.45 -2.66
CA PHE A 167 23.39 25.09 -1.29
C PHE A 167 23.62 23.59 -1.20
N LYS A 168 24.69 23.14 -0.54
CA LYS A 168 25.04 21.72 -0.46
C LYS A 168 24.83 21.16 0.94
N LYS A 169 23.95 20.18 1.08
CA LYS A 169 23.76 19.38 2.30
C LYS A 169 23.23 17.99 1.96
N GLY A 170 24.15 17.02 1.85
CA GLY A 170 23.84 15.71 1.27
C GLY A 170 23.67 15.85 -0.24
N SER A 171 22.49 16.28 -0.67
CA SER A 171 22.21 16.72 -2.04
C SER A 171 22.57 18.20 -2.26
N ILE A 172 22.67 18.59 -3.53
CA ILE A 172 22.84 19.97 -3.97
C ILE A 172 21.44 20.55 -4.23
N TYR A 173 21.08 21.60 -3.50
CA TYR A 173 19.83 22.34 -3.65
C TYR A 173 20.08 23.53 -4.56
N CYS A 174 19.49 23.51 -5.75
CA CYS A 174 19.70 24.48 -6.81
C CYS A 174 18.56 25.49 -6.81
N VAL A 175 18.88 26.77 -6.98
CA VAL A 175 17.89 27.85 -7.07
C VAL A 175 18.22 28.79 -8.23
N ALA A 176 17.20 29.22 -8.95
CA ALA A 176 17.30 30.19 -10.04
C ALA A 176 16.16 31.22 -9.94
N PRO A 177 16.46 32.53 -9.95
CA PRO A 177 15.39 33.53 -9.91
C PRO A 177 14.62 33.55 -11.23
N ILE A 178 13.32 33.78 -11.14
CA ILE A 178 12.43 33.91 -12.29
C ILE A 178 12.24 35.40 -12.58
N ILE A 179 12.63 35.83 -13.78
CA ILE A 179 12.58 37.24 -14.21
C ILE A 179 11.71 37.40 -15.45
N SER A 180 11.20 38.61 -15.64
CA SER A 180 10.44 39.00 -16.84
C SER A 180 11.36 39.66 -17.86
N ASN A 181 11.16 39.41 -19.15
CA ASN A 181 11.91 40.10 -20.22
C ASN A 181 11.61 41.62 -20.27
N THR A 182 10.47 42.06 -19.74
CA THR A 182 10.11 43.48 -19.67
C THR A 182 11.12 44.28 -18.84
N SER A 183 11.60 43.69 -17.73
CA SER A 183 12.58 44.30 -16.84
C SER A 183 13.42 43.20 -16.18
N ARG A 184 14.70 43.10 -16.55
CA ARG A 184 15.65 42.14 -15.93
C ARG A 184 15.85 42.38 -14.43
N ILE A 185 15.68 43.63 -14.00
CA ILE A 185 15.63 44.02 -12.60
C ILE A 185 14.16 44.20 -12.26
N PRO A 186 13.60 43.46 -11.28
CA PRO A 186 12.22 43.64 -10.84
C PRO A 186 11.96 45.11 -10.48
N LEU A 187 10.78 45.63 -10.83
CA LEU A 187 10.43 47.03 -10.56
C LEU A 187 10.37 47.32 -9.05
N ARG A 188 10.02 46.29 -8.27
CA ARG A 188 10.06 46.31 -6.80
C ARG A 188 11.45 46.08 -6.20
N GLN A 189 12.46 45.79 -7.03
CA GLN A 189 13.82 45.40 -6.62
C GLN A 189 13.87 44.16 -5.71
N THR A 190 12.80 43.36 -5.69
CA THR A 190 12.70 42.12 -4.93
C THR A 190 12.59 40.92 -5.86
N TYR A 191 13.29 39.84 -5.52
CA TYR A 191 13.28 38.56 -6.23
C TYR A 191 12.53 37.55 -5.37
N ASP A 192 11.21 37.51 -5.53
CA ASP A 192 10.36 36.63 -4.72
C ASP A 192 10.06 35.30 -5.42
N PHE A 193 10.25 35.18 -6.74
CA PHE A 193 9.96 33.95 -7.48
C PHE A 193 11.23 33.18 -7.83
N TRP A 194 11.31 31.93 -7.39
CA TRP A 194 12.49 31.08 -7.56
C TRP A 194 12.11 29.72 -8.12
N ALA A 195 12.76 29.33 -9.22
CA ALA A 195 12.76 27.96 -9.69
C ALA A 195 13.75 27.14 -8.85
N VAL A 196 13.35 25.95 -8.43
CA VAL A 196 14.14 25.09 -7.55
C VAL A 196 14.29 23.68 -8.08
N GLY A 197 15.25 22.96 -7.52
CA GLY A 197 15.30 21.51 -7.56
C GLY A 197 16.62 20.95 -7.04
N LYS A 198 16.77 19.62 -7.08
CA LYS A 198 17.92 18.90 -6.51
C LYS A 198 18.83 18.35 -7.58
N ASP A 199 20.15 18.43 -7.33
CA ASP A 199 21.21 17.73 -8.06
C ASP A 199 21.22 17.99 -9.59
N CYS A 200 20.75 19.18 -10.00
CA CYS A 200 20.64 19.61 -11.41
C CYS A 200 21.50 20.86 -11.74
N CYS A 201 22.39 21.25 -10.83
CA CYS A 201 23.30 22.37 -10.98
C CYS A 201 24.74 21.95 -10.67
N SER A 202 25.70 22.71 -11.19
CA SER A 202 27.12 22.43 -10.95
C SER A 202 27.60 23.14 -9.68
N GLN A 203 28.56 22.54 -8.96
CA GLN A 203 29.17 23.18 -7.78
C GLN A 203 30.15 24.31 -8.15
N GLY A 204 30.70 24.28 -9.36
CA GLY A 204 31.78 25.17 -9.81
C GLY A 204 31.34 26.32 -10.71
N ALA A 205 30.09 26.34 -11.17
CA ALA A 205 29.56 27.36 -12.07
C ALA A 205 28.08 27.67 -11.77
N SER A 206 27.67 28.88 -12.09
CA SER A 206 26.27 29.32 -12.11
C SER A 206 25.56 28.63 -13.29
N ASP A 207 24.91 27.50 -13.01
CA ASP A 207 24.13 26.74 -13.99
C ASP A 207 22.91 26.14 -13.29
N PHE A 208 21.76 26.15 -13.96
CA PHE A 208 20.51 25.59 -13.46
C PHE A 208 19.83 24.79 -14.57
N ARG A 209 19.66 23.48 -14.33
CA ARG A 209 19.11 22.53 -15.32
C ARG A 209 17.94 21.71 -14.79
N CYS A 210 17.22 22.21 -13.80
CA CYS A 210 16.05 21.53 -13.26
C CYS A 210 14.80 21.77 -14.10
N GLY A 211 13.92 20.76 -14.12
CA GLY A 211 12.63 20.85 -14.80
C GLY A 211 12.75 21.16 -16.29
N SER A 212 11.83 21.99 -16.79
CA SER A 212 11.76 22.33 -18.22
C SER A 212 12.69 23.49 -18.64
N TRP A 213 13.86 23.64 -18.01
CA TRP A 213 14.78 24.78 -18.19
C TRP A 213 15.17 25.06 -19.66
N GLY A 214 15.31 24.00 -20.47
CA GLY A 214 15.74 24.10 -21.87
C GLY A 214 14.61 24.40 -22.87
N SER A 215 13.36 24.46 -22.40
CA SER A 215 12.20 24.68 -23.26
C SER A 215 11.83 26.16 -23.28
N ALA A 216 11.88 26.80 -24.44
CA ALA A 216 11.48 28.21 -24.60
C ALA A 216 9.99 28.46 -24.30
N SER A 217 9.17 27.41 -24.35
CA SER A 217 7.75 27.42 -23.98
C SER A 217 7.50 27.27 -22.49
N ALA A 218 8.51 26.96 -21.68
CA ALA A 218 8.34 26.84 -20.24
C ALA A 218 8.24 28.24 -19.60
N HIS A 219 7.08 28.53 -19.01
CA HIS A 219 6.79 29.77 -18.29
C HIS A 219 5.78 29.50 -17.17
N LYS A 220 5.77 28.26 -16.66
CA LYS A 220 4.86 27.83 -15.60
C LYS A 220 5.65 27.16 -14.49
N GLY A 221 5.09 27.17 -13.28
CA GLY A 221 5.71 26.57 -12.11
C GLY A 221 4.68 25.88 -11.23
N ILE A 222 5.09 24.78 -10.61
CA ILE A 222 4.33 24.08 -9.58
C ILE A 222 4.97 24.44 -8.24
N ARG A 223 4.18 24.76 -7.22
CA ARG A 223 4.72 25.05 -5.89
C ARG A 223 5.43 23.82 -5.32
N SER A 224 6.66 24.00 -4.84
CA SER A 224 7.36 22.93 -4.13
C SER A 224 6.73 22.73 -2.74
N LEU A 225 6.32 21.49 -2.44
CA LEU A 225 5.63 21.14 -1.19
C LEU A 225 6.53 20.46 -0.16
N ASP A 226 7.75 20.07 -0.53
CA ASP A 226 8.62 19.29 0.36
C ASP A 226 9.22 20.15 1.48
N THR A 227 8.54 20.18 2.62
CA THR A 227 8.94 20.90 3.83
C THR A 227 10.38 20.60 4.30
N LYS A 228 10.92 19.42 4.01
CA LYS A 228 12.30 19.07 4.40
C LYS A 228 13.32 19.78 3.51
N ASP A 229 12.98 20.03 2.26
CA ASP A 229 13.86 20.65 1.28
C ASP A 229 13.70 22.17 1.26
N LEU A 230 12.50 22.69 1.55
CA LEU A 230 12.20 24.13 1.58
C LEU A 230 13.20 24.94 2.41
N LYS A 231 13.60 24.45 3.59
CA LYS A 231 14.60 25.11 4.43
C LYS A 231 15.98 25.24 3.75
N TYR A 232 16.33 24.29 2.90
CA TYR A 232 17.62 24.29 2.19
C TYR A 232 17.57 25.19 0.96
N TYR A 233 16.41 25.26 0.28
CA TYR A 233 16.19 26.27 -0.76
C TYR A 233 16.22 27.69 -0.19
N HIS A 234 15.65 27.92 1.00
CA HIS A 234 15.79 29.21 1.69
C HIS A 234 17.25 29.58 1.97
N LEU A 235 18.07 28.64 2.44
CA LEU A 235 19.50 28.90 2.65
C LEU A 235 20.23 29.20 1.33
N ALA A 236 19.88 28.50 0.25
CA ALA A 236 20.44 28.77 -1.08
C ALA A 236 20.08 30.17 -1.57
N VAL A 237 18.82 30.60 -1.40
CA VAL A 237 18.37 31.95 -1.73
C VAL A 237 19.05 32.99 -0.85
N GLN A 238 19.23 32.74 0.44
CA GLN A 238 19.92 33.65 1.35
C GLN A 238 21.40 33.87 0.94
N GLN A 239 22.06 32.80 0.49
CA GLN A 239 23.42 32.89 -0.05
C GLN A 239 23.45 33.65 -1.38
N ALA A 240 22.50 33.38 -2.28
CA ALA A 240 22.37 34.10 -3.55
C ALA A 240 22.11 35.60 -3.33
N ALA A 241 21.24 35.94 -2.38
CA ALA A 241 20.92 37.30 -1.98
C ALA A 241 22.16 38.07 -1.52
N SER A 242 22.97 37.44 -0.67
CA SER A 242 24.25 37.99 -0.23
C SER A 242 25.29 38.10 -1.35
N LEU A 243 25.33 37.14 -2.27
CA LEU A 243 26.37 37.07 -3.30
C LEU A 243 26.12 38.08 -4.43
N TYR A 244 24.87 38.23 -4.83
CA TYR A 244 24.46 39.05 -5.97
C TYR A 244 23.88 40.42 -5.57
N ASP A 245 23.90 40.76 -4.28
CA ASP A 245 23.33 42.00 -3.73
C ASP A 245 21.86 42.19 -4.12
N ILE A 246 21.06 41.13 -3.98
CA ILE A 246 19.63 41.12 -4.29
C ILE A 246 18.79 40.86 -3.03
N MET A 247 17.57 41.37 -3.00
CA MET A 247 16.63 41.18 -1.90
C MET A 247 15.55 40.16 -2.27
N ALA A 248 15.27 39.22 -1.39
CA ALA A 248 14.21 38.21 -1.53
C ALA A 248 13.46 38.06 -0.21
N PRO A 249 12.59 39.03 0.15
CA PRO A 249 11.89 39.04 1.43
C PRO A 249 10.92 37.87 1.59
N HIS A 250 10.19 37.50 0.51
CA HIS A 250 9.19 36.43 0.55
C HIS A 250 9.40 35.44 -0.61
N PRO A 251 10.46 34.60 -0.55
CA PRO A 251 10.78 33.70 -1.65
C PRO A 251 9.76 32.56 -1.73
N LEU A 252 9.18 32.41 -2.91
CA LEU A 252 8.33 31.30 -3.34
C LEU A 252 9.16 30.34 -4.21
N PHE A 253 9.08 29.05 -3.88
CA PHE A 253 9.85 28.00 -4.54
C PHE A 253 8.96 27.19 -5.47
N LEU A 254 9.36 27.13 -6.74
CA LEU A 254 8.60 26.52 -7.81
C LEU A 254 9.43 25.47 -8.54
N ASP A 255 8.84 24.31 -8.80
CA ASP A 255 9.35 23.34 -9.75
C ASP A 255 9.00 23.83 -11.16
N TRP A 256 10.02 24.07 -11.98
CA TRP A 256 9.87 24.71 -13.29
C TRP A 256 9.31 23.74 -14.34
N SER A 257 8.14 24.05 -14.89
CA SER A 257 7.41 23.15 -15.79
C SER A 257 6.93 23.84 -17.06
N MET A 258 6.85 23.09 -18.14
CA MET A 258 6.19 23.51 -19.37
C MET A 258 4.67 23.39 -19.27
N ASP A 259 4.19 22.29 -18.70
CA ASP A 259 2.77 21.99 -18.58
C ASP A 259 2.47 21.35 -17.21
N PRO A 260 2.15 22.17 -16.19
CA PRO A 260 1.92 21.70 -14.84
C PRO A 260 0.66 20.83 -14.76
N ASP A 261 -0.34 21.07 -15.61
CA ASP A 261 -1.58 20.30 -15.59
C ASP A 261 -1.33 18.84 -15.99
N LEU A 262 -0.47 18.63 -17.00
CA LEU A 262 -0.05 17.28 -17.41
C LEU A 262 0.83 16.61 -16.35
N GLU A 263 1.78 17.32 -15.74
CA GLU A 263 2.63 16.76 -14.69
C GLU A 263 1.82 16.33 -13.46
N ILE A 264 0.89 17.17 -13.01
CA ILE A 264 0.01 16.87 -11.88
C ILE A 264 -0.95 15.71 -12.22
N ALA A 265 -1.51 15.70 -13.44
CA ALA A 265 -2.33 14.58 -13.90
C ALA A 265 -1.55 13.26 -13.94
N SER A 266 -0.25 13.30 -14.28
CA SER A 266 0.61 12.12 -14.30
C SER A 266 0.77 11.48 -12.91
N TRP A 267 0.79 12.27 -11.83
CA TRP A 267 0.87 11.75 -10.46
C TRP A 267 -0.36 10.92 -10.10
N ALA A 268 -1.55 11.41 -10.41
CA ALA A 268 -2.80 10.68 -10.20
C ALA A 268 -2.86 9.40 -11.07
N GLN A 269 -2.41 9.48 -12.32
CA GLN A 269 -2.34 8.31 -13.20
C GLN A 269 -1.36 7.25 -12.67
N GLN A 270 -0.21 7.68 -12.17
CA GLN A 270 0.81 6.79 -11.62
C GLN A 270 0.33 6.11 -10.32
N SER A 271 -0.36 6.86 -9.45
CA SER A 271 -1.03 6.33 -8.26
C SER A 271 -2.05 5.24 -8.62
N PHE A 272 -2.96 5.53 -9.56
CA PHE A 272 -3.97 4.56 -9.98
C PHE A 272 -3.35 3.31 -10.63
N LYS A 273 -2.30 3.50 -11.43
CA LYS A 273 -1.52 2.40 -12.00
C LYS A 273 -0.90 1.53 -10.91
N ASN A 274 -0.27 2.15 -9.89
CA ASN A 274 0.32 1.43 -8.78
C ASN A 274 -0.73 0.63 -7.99
N TYR A 275 -1.90 1.23 -7.77
CA TYR A 275 -3.05 0.57 -7.16
C TYR A 275 -3.49 -0.67 -7.94
N ALA A 276 -3.74 -0.54 -9.24
CA ALA A 276 -4.21 -1.64 -10.08
C ALA A 276 -3.19 -2.78 -10.22
N VAL A 277 -1.90 -2.45 -10.40
CA VAL A 277 -0.81 -3.44 -10.52
C VAL A 277 -0.65 -4.21 -9.21
N THR A 278 -0.63 -3.52 -8.07
CA THR A 278 -0.46 -4.17 -6.77
C THR A 278 -1.69 -5.02 -6.41
N ALA A 279 -2.91 -4.54 -6.69
CA ALA A 279 -4.14 -5.32 -6.48
C ALA A 279 -4.16 -6.61 -7.32
N SER A 280 -3.69 -6.55 -8.56
CA SER A 280 -3.56 -7.72 -9.43
C SER A 280 -2.48 -8.69 -8.92
N THR A 281 -1.38 -8.16 -8.42
CA THR A 281 -0.27 -8.97 -7.85
C THR A 281 -0.70 -9.70 -6.58
N VAL A 282 -1.43 -9.03 -5.69
CA VAL A 282 -1.96 -9.65 -4.46
C VAL A 282 -3.01 -10.71 -4.79
N PHE A 283 -3.85 -10.51 -5.83
CA PHE A 283 -4.77 -11.55 -6.28
C PHE A 283 -4.04 -12.84 -6.67
N VAL A 284 -3.00 -12.72 -7.50
CA VAL A 284 -2.16 -13.87 -7.90
C VAL A 284 -1.54 -14.54 -6.67
N LEU A 285 -1.00 -13.75 -5.74
CA LEU A 285 -0.45 -14.28 -4.49
C LEU A 285 -1.50 -15.03 -3.65
N CYS A 286 -2.72 -14.50 -3.51
CA CYS A 286 -3.82 -15.17 -2.82
C CYS A 286 -4.16 -16.50 -3.47
N THR A 287 -4.24 -16.57 -4.80
CA THR A 287 -4.50 -17.83 -5.51
C THR A 287 -3.38 -18.85 -5.29
N PHE A 288 -2.12 -18.41 -5.28
CA PHE A 288 -0.96 -19.27 -5.03
C PHE A 288 -0.97 -19.84 -3.60
N VAL A 289 -1.24 -19.00 -2.59
CA VAL A 289 -1.35 -19.43 -1.19
C VAL A 289 -2.50 -20.42 -1.01
N VAL A 290 -3.66 -20.17 -1.61
CA VAL A 290 -4.80 -21.10 -1.52
C VAL A 290 -4.52 -22.41 -2.26
N ALA A 291 -3.84 -22.38 -3.41
CA ALA A 291 -3.44 -23.58 -4.14
C ALA A 291 -2.47 -24.45 -3.33
N THR A 292 -1.45 -23.84 -2.71
CA THR A 292 -0.50 -24.55 -1.84
C THR A 292 -1.16 -25.09 -0.58
N ALA A 293 -2.07 -24.34 0.06
CA ALA A 293 -2.87 -24.82 1.19
C ALA A 293 -3.76 -26.00 0.80
N SER A 294 -4.42 -25.93 -0.36
CA SER A 294 -5.26 -27.01 -0.91
C SER A 294 -4.45 -28.29 -1.16
N ALA A 295 -3.25 -28.16 -1.73
CA ALA A 295 -2.34 -29.28 -1.95
C ALA A 295 -1.87 -29.90 -0.62
N ARG A 296 -1.56 -29.08 0.39
CA ARG A 296 -1.18 -29.55 1.72
C ARG A 296 -2.31 -30.27 2.43
N PHE A 297 -3.54 -29.76 2.38
CA PHE A 297 -4.71 -30.46 2.94
C PHE A 297 -5.00 -31.78 2.23
N SER A 298 -4.79 -31.82 0.91
CA SER A 298 -4.91 -33.06 0.12
C SER A 298 -3.86 -34.10 0.52
N PHE A 299 -2.64 -33.68 0.88
CA PHE A 299 -1.57 -34.57 1.35
C PHE A 299 -1.79 -35.06 2.79
N LEU A 300 -2.20 -34.16 3.69
CA LEU A 300 -2.53 -34.50 5.09
C LEU A 300 -3.64 -35.55 5.16
N GLY A 301 -4.64 -35.48 4.28
CA GLY A 301 -5.69 -36.51 4.18
C GLY A 301 -5.24 -37.87 3.64
N ARG A 302 -4.02 -37.99 3.09
CA ARG A 302 -3.43 -39.26 2.62
C ARG A 302 -2.45 -39.87 3.62
N ALA A 303 -1.95 -39.11 4.59
CA ALA A 303 -1.06 -39.64 5.62
C ALA A 303 -1.86 -40.59 6.54
N ARG A 304 -1.32 -41.77 6.85
CA ARG A 304 -1.91 -42.67 7.86
C ARG A 304 -2.05 -41.89 9.16
N SER A 305 -3.24 -41.89 9.74
CA SER A 305 -3.46 -41.30 11.06
C SER A 305 -2.53 -42.01 12.05
N ALA A 306 -1.77 -41.28 12.86
CA ALA A 306 -0.90 -41.87 13.89
C ALA A 306 -1.70 -42.78 14.85
N TYR A 307 -3.00 -42.48 15.00
CA TYR A 307 -3.95 -43.27 15.78
C TYR A 307 -4.27 -44.65 15.16
N ASP A 308 -4.20 -44.81 13.83
CA ASP A 308 -4.42 -46.12 13.19
C ASP A 308 -3.34 -47.12 13.63
N THR A 309 -2.10 -46.65 13.75
CA THR A 309 -0.96 -47.46 14.22
C THR A 309 -1.06 -47.79 15.70
N GLU A 310 -1.57 -46.88 16.55
CA GLU A 310 -1.76 -47.14 17.97
C GLU A 310 -2.88 -48.17 18.22
N ILE A 311 -3.99 -48.08 17.49
CA ILE A 311 -5.09 -49.05 17.57
C ILE A 311 -4.63 -50.45 17.11
N MET A 312 -3.89 -50.53 15.99
CA MET A 312 -3.41 -51.82 15.47
C MET A 312 -2.30 -52.46 16.33
N ASN A 313 -1.57 -51.66 17.11
CA ASN A 313 -0.52 -52.15 18.00
C ASN A 313 -1.01 -52.52 19.41
N ASP A 314 -2.24 -52.16 19.78
CA ASP A 314 -2.83 -52.59 21.04
C ASP A 314 -2.99 -54.13 21.04
N PRO A 315 -2.49 -54.84 22.09
CA PRO A 315 -2.61 -56.30 22.17
C PRO A 315 -4.05 -56.81 22.10
N SER A 316 -5.02 -56.03 22.59
CA SER A 316 -6.45 -56.38 22.51
C SER A 316 -7.01 -56.41 21.08
N TRP A 317 -6.43 -55.63 20.16
CA TRP A 317 -6.77 -55.66 18.74
C TRP A 317 -6.22 -56.92 18.06
N LYS A 318 -5.01 -57.34 18.42
CA LYS A 318 -4.33 -58.53 17.87
C LYS A 318 -4.97 -59.85 18.32
N GLU A 319 -5.57 -59.88 19.50
CA GLU A 319 -6.26 -61.05 20.05
C GLU A 319 -7.65 -61.30 19.44
N GLY A 320 -8.11 -60.48 18.48
CA GLY A 320 -9.35 -60.72 17.73
C GLY A 320 -10.65 -60.53 18.55
N GLN A 321 -10.56 -59.98 19.76
CA GLN A 321 -11.70 -59.83 20.69
C GLN A 321 -12.79 -58.84 20.24
N PHE A 322 -12.58 -58.14 19.11
CA PHE A 322 -13.54 -57.17 18.57
C PHE A 322 -14.48 -57.73 17.48
N TYR A 323 -14.32 -58.99 17.03
CA TYR A 323 -15.22 -59.59 16.04
C TYR A 323 -16.58 -60.07 16.61
N SER A 324 -16.79 -60.02 17.93
CA SER A 324 -17.96 -60.69 18.56
C SER A 324 -19.09 -59.80 19.05
N GLU A 325 -19.00 -58.47 19.00
CA GLU A 325 -20.07 -57.60 19.50
C GLU A 325 -20.39 -56.44 18.54
N GLY A 326 -21.12 -56.70 17.44
CA GLY A 326 -21.84 -55.62 16.74
C GLY A 326 -22.05 -55.74 15.24
N ALA A 327 -21.48 -56.71 14.52
CA ALA A 327 -21.74 -56.89 13.09
C ALA A 327 -23.06 -57.64 12.85
N ARG A 328 -24.20 -57.02 13.18
CA ARG A 328 -25.49 -57.45 12.62
C ARG A 328 -25.57 -56.90 11.19
N SER A 329 -25.05 -57.69 10.26
CA SER A 329 -25.18 -57.49 8.82
C SER A 329 -26.67 -57.44 8.43
N PRO A 330 -27.15 -56.45 7.64
CA PRO A 330 -28.35 -56.65 6.84
C PRO A 330 -27.93 -57.48 5.62
N ALA A 331 -27.74 -58.78 5.82
CA ALA A 331 -27.59 -59.72 4.72
C ALA A 331 -28.92 -59.78 3.96
N GLY A 332 -28.84 -59.55 2.66
CA GLY A 332 -29.97 -59.51 1.75
C GLY A 332 -30.77 -60.80 1.73
N MET A 333 -32.08 -60.63 1.68
CA MET A 333 -33.05 -61.67 1.35
C MET A 333 -33.29 -61.62 -0.16
N TYR A 334 -32.51 -62.39 -0.91
CA TYR A 334 -32.84 -62.81 -2.27
C TYR A 334 -32.63 -64.32 -2.36
N THR A 335 -33.64 -64.99 -2.92
CA THR A 335 -33.70 -66.31 -3.60
C THR A 335 -34.59 -67.37 -2.94
N ALA A 336 -35.83 -67.47 -3.45
CA ALA A 336 -36.36 -68.63 -4.17
C ALA A 336 -37.59 -68.17 -4.97
#